data_AF-A0A432QBR7-F1
#
_entry.id   AF-A0A432QBR7-F1
#
_cell.length_a   1.000
_cell.length_b   1.000
_cell.length_c   1.000
_cell.angle_alpha   90.00
_cell.angle_beta   90.00
_cell.angle_gamma   90.00
#
_symmetry.space_group_name_H-M   'P 1'
#
loop_
_entity.id
_entity.type
_entity.pdbx_description
1 polymer ?
#
loop_
_entity_poly.entity_id
_entity_poly.type
_entity_poly.pdbx_seq_one_letter_code
_entity_poly.pdbx_strand_id
1 'polypeptide(L)'
;MMHNTRTFRAPVATVGLRQRVALGREEPLSRGLIHSVALVVVIAVVAVFGISQFIHWGYESNAETLTQLQSVRKTVGSEKISLLAARAQLMSESHVEAVAAARFQLFLPEKGQLHQL
;
A
#
# COMPACT_ATOMS: atom_id res chain seq x y z
N MET A 1 10.52 -109.70 6.93
CA MET A 1 10.84 -108.39 7.55
C MET A 1 11.94 -107.72 6.73
N MET A 2 11.61 -106.74 5.89
CA MET A 2 12.59 -105.98 5.10
C MET A 2 12.30 -104.50 5.27
N HIS A 3 13.35 -103.75 5.61
CA HIS A 3 13.28 -102.36 6.04
C HIS A 3 13.31 -101.37 4.87
N ASN A 4 12.65 -100.27 5.16
CA ASN A 4 12.34 -99.07 4.39
C ASN A 4 13.59 -98.21 4.14
N THR A 5 13.77 -97.70 2.91
CA THR A 5 14.63 -96.54 2.63
C THR A 5 13.91 -95.56 1.70
N ARG A 6 12.92 -94.85 2.25
CA ARG A 6 12.38 -93.62 1.65
C ARG A 6 13.48 -92.57 1.63
N THR A 7 13.98 -92.28 0.43
CA THR A 7 14.91 -91.18 0.17
C THR A 7 14.19 -89.85 0.34
N PHE A 8 14.51 -89.15 1.42
CA PHE A 8 14.00 -87.81 1.71
C PHE A 8 14.78 -86.79 0.86
N ARG A 9 14.16 -86.28 -0.20
CA ARG A 9 14.71 -85.20 -1.03
C ARG A 9 14.22 -83.88 -0.46
N ALA A 10 15.10 -83.12 0.19
CA ALA A 10 14.77 -81.78 0.67
C ALA A 10 14.58 -80.84 -0.54
N PRO A 11 13.45 -80.11 -0.66
CA PRO A 11 13.35 -79.05 -1.65
C PRO A 11 14.19 -77.87 -1.17
N VAL A 12 15.26 -77.55 -1.90
CA VAL A 12 16.01 -76.30 -1.73
C VAL A 12 15.09 -75.18 -2.18
N ALA A 13 14.31 -74.64 -1.26
CA ALA A 13 13.56 -73.42 -1.48
C ALA A 13 14.56 -72.26 -1.50
N THR A 14 15.08 -71.94 -2.69
CA THR A 14 15.67 -70.63 -2.94
C THR A 14 14.57 -69.60 -2.79
N VAL A 15 14.44 -69.06 -1.58
CA VAL A 15 13.61 -67.90 -1.28
C VAL A 15 14.26 -66.72 -1.99
N GLY A 16 13.94 -66.56 -3.27
CA GLY A 16 14.24 -65.36 -4.02
C GLY A 16 13.46 -64.21 -3.37
N LEU A 17 14.12 -63.48 -2.49
CA LEU A 17 13.62 -62.25 -1.89
C LEU A 17 13.50 -61.21 -3.02
N ARG A 18 12.43 -61.29 -3.81
CA ARG A 18 12.05 -60.26 -4.75
C ARG A 18 11.57 -59.07 -3.94
N GLN A 19 12.51 -58.21 -3.58
CA GLN A 19 12.26 -56.90 -3.04
C GLN A 19 11.40 -56.14 -4.06
N ARG A 20 10.08 -56.16 -3.87
CA ARG A 20 9.18 -55.30 -4.61
C ARG A 20 9.44 -53.90 -4.08
N VAL A 21 10.28 -53.16 -4.79
CA VAL A 21 10.40 -51.71 -4.62
C VAL A 21 9.00 -51.17 -4.84
N ALA A 22 8.40 -50.65 -3.77
CA ALA A 22 7.15 -49.91 -3.84
C ALA A 22 7.45 -48.65 -4.66
N LEU A 23 7.28 -48.75 -5.98
CA LEU A 23 7.12 -47.56 -6.82
C LEU A 23 5.91 -46.84 -6.24
N GLY A 24 6.13 -45.64 -5.69
CA GLY A 24 5.09 -44.77 -5.17
C GLY A 24 4.02 -44.59 -6.23
N ARG A 25 2.96 -45.38 -6.11
CA ARG A 25 1.81 -45.30 -6.99
C ARG A 25 0.99 -44.17 -6.40
N GLU A 26 1.15 -42.98 -6.97
CA GLU A 26 0.22 -41.89 -6.69
C GLU A 26 -1.18 -42.40 -7.07
N GLU A 27 -1.99 -42.69 -6.06
CA GLU A 27 -3.37 -43.06 -6.30
C GLU A 27 -4.03 -41.90 -7.04
N PRO A 28 -4.73 -42.16 -8.17
CA PRO A 28 -5.37 -41.08 -8.90
C PRO A 28 -6.34 -40.38 -7.95
N LEU A 29 -6.07 -39.10 -7.69
CA LEU A 29 -6.89 -38.23 -6.86
C LEU A 29 -8.37 -38.46 -7.20
N SER A 30 -9.15 -38.84 -6.18
CA SER A 30 -10.59 -39.04 -6.32
C SER A 30 -11.22 -37.84 -7.03
N ARG A 31 -12.08 -38.08 -8.03
CA ARG A 31 -12.80 -36.99 -8.74
C ARG A 31 -13.53 -36.07 -7.77
N GLY A 32 -14.03 -36.61 -6.64
CA GLY A 32 -14.67 -35.83 -5.59
C GLY A 32 -13.70 -34.86 -4.89
N LEU A 33 -12.46 -35.29 -4.66
CA LEU A 33 -11.41 -34.48 -4.04
C LEU A 33 -10.97 -33.34 -4.97
N ILE A 34 -10.83 -33.61 -6.26
CA ILE A 34 -10.52 -32.57 -7.26
C ILE A 34 -11.64 -31.53 -7.30
N HIS A 35 -12.90 -31.97 -7.28
CA HIS A 35 -14.06 -31.07 -7.31
C HIS A 35 -14.14 -30.20 -6.05
N SER A 36 -13.92 -30.77 -4.87
CA SER A 36 -13.94 -30.01 -3.62
C SER A 36 -12.79 -29.00 -3.57
N VAL A 37 -11.59 -29.39 -4.01
CA VAL A 37 -10.43 -28.49 -4.04
C VAL A 37 -10.68 -27.36 -5.04
N ALA A 38 -11.19 -27.66 -6.24
CA ALA A 38 -11.52 -26.65 -7.24
C ALA A 38 -12.56 -25.65 -6.71
N LEU A 39 -13.60 -26.13 -6.02
CA LEU A 39 -14.63 -25.28 -5.42
C LEU A 39 -14.03 -24.34 -4.36
N VAL A 40 -13.19 -24.85 -3.47
CA VAL A 40 -12.53 -24.05 -2.44
C VAL A 40 -11.62 -22.99 -3.06
N VAL A 41 -10.87 -23.35 -4.11
CA VAL A 41 -10.01 -22.41 -4.85
C VAL A 41 -10.85 -21.31 -5.49
N VAL A 42 -11.97 -21.65 -6.14
CA VAL A 42 -12.86 -20.65 -6.76
C VAL A 42 -13.43 -19.70 -5.72
N ILE A 43 -13.91 -20.22 -4.59
CA ILE A 43 -14.44 -19.39 -3.50
C ILE A 43 -13.35 -18.46 -2.95
N ALA A 44 -12.13 -18.98 -2.75
CA ALA A 44 -11.00 -18.17 -2.28
C ALA A 44 -10.66 -17.05 -3.27
N VAL A 45 -10.61 -17.33 -4.57
CA VAL A 45 -10.36 -16.33 -5.61
C VAL A 45 -11.45 -15.26 -5.62
N VAL A 46 -12.72 -15.65 -5.56
CA VAL A 46 -13.85 -14.71 -5.51
C VAL A 46 -13.80 -13.84 -4.26
N ALA A 47 -13.46 -14.41 -3.09
CA ALA A 47 -13.34 -13.66 -1.85
C ALA A 47 -12.19 -12.63 -1.92
N VAL A 48 -11.02 -13.04 -2.39
CA VAL A 48 -9.86 -12.13 -2.54
C VAL A 48 -10.18 -11.02 -3.55
N PHE A 49 -10.81 -11.36 -4.67
CA PHE A 49 -11.17 -10.38 -5.69
C PHE A 49 -12.25 -9.42 -5.19
N GLY A 50 -13.27 -9.90 -4.48
CA GLY A 50 -14.32 -9.08 -3.88
C GLY A 50 -13.76 -8.11 -2.84
N ILE A 51 -12.86 -8.57 -1.97
CA ILE A 51 -12.17 -7.71 -0.98
C ILE A 51 -11.31 -6.66 -1.71
N SER A 52 -10.57 -7.05 -2.74
CA SER A 52 -9.74 -6.12 -3.52
C SER A 52 -10.56 -5.02 -4.18
N GLN A 53 -11.73 -5.36 -4.74
CA GLN A 53 -12.62 -4.38 -5.37
C GLN A 53 -13.27 -3.44 -4.34
N PHE A 54 -13.65 -3.97 -3.18
CA PHE A 54 -14.18 -3.16 -2.08
C PHE A 54 -13.14 -2.14 -1.59
N ILE A 55 -11.89 -2.58 -1.46
CA ILE A 55 -10.76 -1.72 -1.09
C ILE A 55 -10.50 -0.66 -2.18
N HIS A 56 -10.53 -1.03 -3.46
CA HIS A 56 -10.35 -0.09 -4.58
C HIS A 56 -11.40 1.03 -4.56
N TRP A 57 -12.66 0.69 -4.28
CA TRP A 57 -13.74 1.66 -4.19
C TRP A 57 -13.58 2.63 -3.01
N GLY A 58 -13.08 2.13 -1.87
CA GLY A 58 -12.75 2.97 -0.73
C GLY A 58 -11.54 3.89 -0.94
N TYR A 59 -10.57 3.51 -1.78
CA TYR A 59 -9.44 4.38 -2.11
C TYR A 59 -9.81 5.50 -3.07
N GLU A 60 -10.73 5.26 -4.00
CA GLU A 60 -11.15 6.26 -4.98
C GLU A 60 -11.87 7.45 -4.29
N SER A 61 -12.76 7.17 -3.33
CA SER A 61 -13.41 8.23 -2.54
C SER A 61 -12.45 9.00 -1.63
N ASN A 62 -11.41 8.34 -1.13
CA ASN A 62 -10.41 8.96 -0.26
C ASN A 62 -9.34 9.74 -1.03
N ALA A 63 -9.03 9.35 -2.27
CA ALA A 63 -8.11 10.08 -3.13
C ALA A 63 -8.72 11.43 -3.59
N GLU A 64 -10.01 11.47 -3.90
CA GLU A 64 -10.71 12.71 -4.24
C GLU A 64 -10.71 13.71 -3.07
N THR A 65 -10.98 13.23 -1.85
CA THR A 65 -10.93 14.10 -0.67
C THR A 65 -9.52 14.60 -0.38
N LEU A 66 -8.49 13.75 -0.49
CA LEU A 66 -7.09 14.17 -0.31
C LEU A 66 -6.64 15.22 -1.33
N THR A 67 -7.01 15.05 -2.60
CA THR A 67 -6.69 16.03 -3.65
C THR A 67 -7.42 17.36 -3.43
N GLN A 68 -8.67 17.31 -2.95
CA GLN A 68 -9.44 18.50 -2.58
C GLN A 68 -8.85 19.21 -1.35
N LEU A 69 -8.45 18.49 -0.30
CA LEU A 69 -7.77 19.08 0.86
C LEU A 69 -6.42 19.70 0.47
N GLN A 70 -5.69 19.07 -0.44
CA GLN A 70 -4.42 19.60 -0.93
C GLN A 70 -4.58 20.86 -1.78
N SER A 71 -5.66 20.95 -2.60
CA SER A 71 -5.96 22.16 -3.37
C SER A 71 -6.32 23.33 -2.44
N VAL A 72 -7.20 23.10 -1.46
CA VAL A 72 -7.59 24.11 -0.45
C VAL A 72 -6.36 24.61 0.33
N ARG A 73 -5.47 23.70 0.76
CA ARG A 73 -4.23 24.08 1.47
C ARG A 73 -3.32 24.96 0.61
N LYS A 74 -3.19 24.68 -0.69
CA LYS A 74 -2.39 25.50 -1.61
C LYS A 74 -2.99 26.90 -1.76
N THR A 75 -4.31 27.01 -1.93
CA THR A 75 -5.01 28.30 -2.06
C THR A 75 -4.88 29.16 -0.81
N VAL A 76 -5.11 28.58 0.37
CA VAL A 76 -4.98 29.30 1.66
C VAL A 76 -3.53 29.72 1.91
N GLY A 77 -2.57 28.87 1.54
CA GLY A 77 -1.15 29.20 1.60
C GLY A 77 -0.78 30.41 0.71
N SER A 78 -1.25 30.43 -0.54
CA SER A 78 -1.01 31.55 -1.45
C SER A 78 -1.68 32.84 -0.99
N GLU A 79 -2.90 32.77 -0.46
CA GLU A 79 -3.60 33.93 0.08
C GLU A 79 -2.84 34.53 1.27
N LYS A 80 -2.35 33.69 2.19
CA LYS A 80 -1.56 34.17 3.34
C LYS A 80 -0.27 34.87 2.90
N ILE A 81 0.42 34.35 1.88
CA ILE A 81 1.63 35.00 1.33
C ILE A 81 1.26 36.34 0.68
N SER A 82 0.19 36.38 -0.10
CA SER A 82 -0.27 37.62 -0.76
C SER A 82 -0.69 38.69 0.26
N LEU A 83 -1.39 38.30 1.33
CA LEU A 83 -1.79 39.20 2.41
C LEU A 83 -0.59 39.69 3.22
N LEU A 84 0.42 38.84 3.46
CA LEU A 84 1.64 39.24 4.14
C LEU A 84 2.46 40.21 3.29
N ALA A 85 2.57 39.95 1.99
CA ALA A 85 3.20 40.86 1.03
C ALA A 85 2.47 42.21 0.97
N ALA A 86 1.14 42.20 0.88
CA ALA A 86 0.32 43.41 0.90
C ALA A 86 0.49 44.18 2.21
N ARG A 87 0.50 43.49 3.35
CA ARG A 87 0.77 44.11 4.66
C ARG A 87 2.15 44.73 4.73
N ALA A 88 3.18 44.05 4.22
CA ALA A 88 4.54 44.57 4.19
C ALA A 88 4.63 45.82 3.30
N GLN A 89 3.91 45.85 2.18
CA GLN A 89 3.83 47.00 1.29
C GLN A 89 3.08 48.17 1.92
N LEU A 90 1.99 47.92 2.64
CA LEU A 90 1.24 48.97 3.36
C LEU A 90 2.02 49.52 4.56
N MET A 91 2.86 48.69 5.18
CA MET A 91 3.73 49.07 6.28
C MET A 91 5.10 49.59 5.82
N SER A 92 5.36 49.63 4.50
CA SER A 92 6.67 50.10 4.02
C SER A 92 6.82 51.58 4.33
N GLU A 93 8.02 51.98 4.73
CA GLU A 93 8.34 53.37 5.07
C GLU A 93 7.91 54.32 3.96
N SER A 94 8.18 53.96 2.70
CA SER A 94 7.73 54.72 1.52
C SER A 94 6.21 54.88 1.38
N HIS A 95 5.42 53.86 1.76
CA HIS A 95 3.96 53.94 1.71
C HIS A 95 3.42 54.77 2.87
N VAL A 96 3.97 54.58 4.06
CA VAL A 96 3.63 55.38 5.25
C VAL A 96 3.96 56.85 5.03
N GLU A 97 5.13 57.15 4.47
CA GLU A 97 5.55 58.49 4.06
C GLU A 97 4.62 59.08 3.00
N ALA A 98 4.30 58.33 1.94
CA ALA A 98 3.38 58.81 0.90
C ALA A 98 1.98 59.11 1.46
N VAL A 99 1.47 58.26 2.36
CA VAL A 99 0.17 58.46 3.02
C VAL A 99 0.24 59.64 4.01
N ALA A 100 1.32 59.78 4.77
CA ALA A 100 1.51 60.88 5.70
C ALA A 100 1.64 62.23 4.95
N ALA A 101 2.37 62.25 3.84
CA ALA A 101 2.48 63.39 2.96
C ALA A 101 1.13 63.77 2.34
N ALA A 102 0.36 62.79 1.84
CA ALA A 102 -0.95 63.05 1.26
C ALA A 102 -1.99 63.52 2.29
N ARG A 103 -1.99 62.92 3.49
CA ARG A 103 -3.04 63.15 4.49
C ARG A 103 -2.77 64.31 5.42
N PHE A 104 -1.50 64.57 5.75
CA PHE A 104 -1.09 65.60 6.70
C PHE A 104 -0.22 66.69 6.07
N GLN A 105 0.02 66.64 4.75
CA GLN A 105 0.93 67.56 4.04
C GLN A 105 2.33 67.59 4.67
N LEU A 106 2.75 66.47 5.27
CA LEU A 106 4.05 66.32 5.91
C LEU A 106 5.08 65.99 4.84
N PHE A 107 6.09 66.84 4.70
CA PHE A 107 7.25 66.60 3.85
C PHE A 107 8.39 66.03 4.70
N LEU A 108 9.17 65.11 4.11
CA LEU A 108 10.34 64.55 4.79
C LEU A 108 11.31 65.70 5.12
N PRO A 109 11.73 65.89 6.39
CA PRO A 109 12.65 66.95 6.73
C PRO A 109 14.00 66.70 6.05
N GLU A 110 14.50 67.68 5.30
CA GLU A 110 15.90 67.66 4.85
C GLU A 110 16.81 67.62 6.08
N LYS A 111 17.92 66.88 5.98
CA LYS A 111 18.85 66.61 7.09
C LYS A 111 19.13 67.89 7.89
N GLY A 112 18.70 67.92 9.16
CA GLY A 112 18.97 69.02 10.09
C GLY A 112 17.74 69.72 10.68
N GLN A 113 16.50 69.36 10.30
CA GLN A 113 15.27 70.00 10.82
C GLN A 113 14.56 69.25 11.97
N LEU A 114 15.26 68.38 12.70
CA LEU A 114 14.70 67.77 13.92
C LEU A 114 14.97 68.70 15.12
N HIS A 115 13.95 69.43 15.56
CA HIS A 115 13.97 70.10 16.85
C HIS A 115 13.81 69.04 17.95
N GLN A 116 14.90 68.67 18.62
CA GLN A 116 14.84 67.88 19.84
C GLN A 116 14.30 68.77 20.97
N LEU A 117 13.16 68.39 21.54
CA LEU A 117 12.64 68.90 22.81
C LEU A 117 13.31 68.19 23.98
#